data_AF-A0A538LQZ8-F1
#
_entry.id   AF-A0A538LQZ8-F1
#
_cell.length_a   1.000
_cell.length_b   1.000
_cell.length_c   1.000
_cell.angle_alpha   90.00
_cell.angle_beta   90.00
_cell.angle_gamma   90.00
#
_symmetry.space_group_name_H-M   'P 1'
#
loop_
_entity.id
_entity.type
_entity.pdbx_description
1 polymer ?
#
loop_
_entity_poly.entity_id
_entity_poly.type
_entity_poly.pdbx_seq_one_letter_code
_entity_poly.pdbx_strand_id
1 'polypeptide(L)'
;MTRTGRIAAAALALVGAGVVATSCAATRSTTTAPRLGETVALASWGHQHAEMFSTLSYDTGTVADDASTYDTGALVGACQTVSDDVQEYLALPPVPDVVAARHLRAALELFGRGTGDCISGAVHHDRGLIVQARRELDRATRQLETARGVLVAAAR
;
A
#
# COMPACT_ATOMS: atom_id res chain seq x y z
N MET A 1 -0.26 -4.18 -46.49
CA MET A 1 -1.35 -5.17 -46.46
C MET A 1 -1.75 -5.26 -44.99
N THR A 2 -2.86 -4.72 -44.49
CA THR A 2 -4.28 -4.78 -44.88
C THR A 2 -4.95 -3.43 -44.47
N ARG A 3 -5.51 -2.59 -45.37
CA ARG A 3 -6.91 -2.55 -45.89
C ARG A 3 -7.92 -3.16 -44.89
N THR A 4 -8.86 -2.43 -44.30
CA THR A 4 -10.08 -1.79 -44.85
C THR A 4 -10.72 -0.95 -43.73
N GLY A 5 -11.51 0.09 -43.91
CA GLY A 5 -12.13 0.70 -45.08
C GLY A 5 -12.76 2.03 -44.67
N ARG A 6 -12.85 2.94 -45.63
CA ARG A 6 -13.50 4.25 -45.51
C ARG A 6 -15.02 4.06 -45.60
N ILE A 7 -15.79 4.69 -44.73
CA ILE A 7 -17.13 5.16 -45.09
C ILE A 7 -17.11 6.67 -44.93
N ALA A 8 -17.32 7.34 -46.06
CA ALA A 8 -17.47 8.77 -46.17
C ALA A 8 -18.84 9.18 -45.64
N ALA A 9 -18.89 10.28 -44.90
CA ALA A 9 -20.06 11.14 -44.84
C ALA A 9 -19.54 12.57 -44.92
N ALA A 10 -19.70 13.16 -46.11
CA ALA A 10 -19.42 14.55 -46.36
C ALA A 10 -20.53 15.43 -45.76
N ALA A 11 -20.08 16.43 -45.01
CA ALA A 11 -20.63 17.76 -44.77
C ALA A 11 -22.15 18.02 -44.87
N LEU A 12 -22.69 18.61 -43.81
CA LEU A 12 -23.40 19.88 -43.94
C LEU A 12 -23.08 20.77 -42.74
N ALA A 13 -22.44 21.90 -43.01
CA ALA A 13 -22.24 22.98 -42.05
C ALA A 13 -23.51 23.82 -41.97
N LEU A 14 -24.00 24.08 -40.76
CA LEU A 14 -24.84 25.22 -40.44
C LEU A 14 -24.26 25.93 -39.22
N VAL A 15 -23.92 27.19 -39.45
CA VAL A 15 -23.38 28.17 -38.52
C VAL A 15 -24.50 28.70 -37.63
N GLY A 16 -24.25 28.85 -36.33
CA GLY A 16 -24.92 29.88 -35.53
C GLY A 16 -25.51 29.43 -34.19
N ALA A 17 -24.80 29.78 -33.11
CA ALA A 17 -25.28 30.02 -31.75
C ALA A 17 -26.08 28.90 -31.05
N GLY A 18 -25.37 27.92 -30.46
CA GLY A 18 -25.94 26.93 -29.54
C GLY A 18 -25.18 26.90 -28.23
N VAL A 19 -25.91 27.10 -27.12
CA VAL A 19 -25.46 26.89 -25.74
C VAL A 19 -24.72 25.56 -25.64
N VAL A 20 -23.45 25.57 -25.23
CA VAL A 20 -22.68 24.35 -24.99
C VAL A 20 -23.22 23.72 -23.71
N ALA A 21 -24.21 22.85 -23.87
CA ALA A 21 -24.56 21.88 -22.85
C ALA A 21 -23.42 20.84 -22.83
N THR A 22 -22.47 21.03 -21.92
CA THR A 22 -21.44 20.04 -21.61
C THR A 22 -22.14 18.81 -21.03
N SER A 23 -22.38 17.80 -21.85
CA SER A 23 -22.81 16.49 -21.40
C SER A 23 -21.64 15.87 -20.62
N CYS A 24 -21.61 16.12 -19.31
CA CYS A 24 -20.86 15.31 -18.36
C CYS A 24 -21.37 13.87 -18.48
N ALA A 25 -20.72 13.07 -19.32
CA ALA A 25 -20.81 11.62 -19.23
C ALA A 25 -20.18 11.23 -17.89
N ALA A 26 -20.99 11.25 -16.83
CA ALA A 26 -20.64 10.71 -15.54
C ALA A 26 -20.37 9.22 -15.74
N THR A 27 -19.09 8.85 -15.78
CA THR A 27 -18.65 7.47 -15.61
C THR A 27 -19.16 7.02 -14.25
N ARG A 28 -20.34 6.40 -14.22
CA ARG A 28 -20.84 5.72 -13.02
C ARG A 28 -19.88 4.58 -12.75
N SER A 29 -18.98 4.78 -11.79
CA SER A 29 -18.36 3.68 -11.08
C SER A 29 -19.48 2.89 -10.42
N THR A 30 -19.91 1.81 -11.07
CA THR A 30 -20.77 0.81 -10.43
C THR A 30 -19.95 0.17 -9.33
N THR A 31 -20.14 0.67 -8.10
CA THR A 31 -19.75 -0.03 -6.88
C THR A 31 -20.63 -1.27 -6.78
N THR A 32 -20.20 -2.37 -7.39
CA THR A 32 -20.80 -3.69 -7.19
C THR A 32 -20.54 -4.06 -5.73
N ALA A 33 -21.59 -4.27 -4.95
CA ALA A 33 -21.45 -4.78 -3.60
C ALA A 33 -20.67 -6.12 -3.63
N PRO A 34 -19.73 -6.35 -2.70
CA PRO A 34 -18.98 -7.60 -2.63
C PRO A 34 -19.93 -8.79 -2.49
N ARG A 35 -19.58 -9.93 -3.09
CA ARG A 35 -20.37 -11.15 -2.89
C ARG A 35 -20.15 -11.68 -1.47
N LEU A 36 -21.16 -12.30 -0.87
CA LEU A 36 -21.08 -12.83 0.50
C LEU A 36 -19.93 -13.85 0.72
N GLY A 37 -19.53 -14.60 -0.32
CA GLY A 37 -18.37 -15.48 -0.23
C GLY A 37 -17.02 -14.74 -0.21
N GLU A 38 -16.95 -13.57 -0.83
CA GLU A 38 -15.75 -12.73 -0.87
C GLU A 38 -15.52 -12.03 0.47
N THR A 39 -16.59 -11.56 1.13
CA THR A 39 -16.51 -10.97 2.47
C THR A 39 -16.07 -11.97 3.53
N VAL A 40 -16.55 -13.22 3.45
CA VAL A 40 -16.12 -14.31 4.37
C VAL A 40 -14.64 -14.66 4.17
N ALA A 41 -14.18 -14.80 2.93
CA ALA A 41 -12.77 -15.08 2.65
C ALA A 41 -11.85 -13.96 3.17
N LEU A 42 -12.27 -12.70 2.99
CA LEU A 42 -11.53 -11.53 3.44
C LEU A 42 -11.48 -11.40 4.96
N ALA A 43 -12.61 -11.60 5.63
CA ALA A 43 -12.65 -11.61 7.10
C ALA A 43 -11.81 -12.76 7.69
N SER A 44 -11.87 -13.95 7.09
CA SER A 44 -11.05 -15.10 7.49
C SER A 44 -9.56 -14.81 7.35
N TRP A 45 -9.13 -14.25 6.21
CA TRP A 45 -7.75 -13.86 5.98
C TRP A 45 -7.30 -12.82 7.01
N GLY A 46 -8.11 -11.77 7.22
CA GLY A 46 -7.81 -10.71 8.18
C GLY A 46 -7.68 -11.21 9.62
N HIS A 47 -8.50 -12.18 10.03
CA HIS A 47 -8.41 -12.80 11.35
C HIS A 47 -7.16 -13.68 11.49
N GLN A 48 -6.87 -14.52 10.49
CA GLN A 48 -5.71 -15.42 10.49
C GLN A 48 -4.37 -14.68 10.57
N HIS A 49 -4.30 -13.47 10.02
CA HIS A 49 -3.07 -12.68 9.93
C HIS A 49 -3.14 -11.39 10.76
N ALA A 50 -4.03 -11.30 11.74
CA ALA A 50 -4.20 -10.09 12.55
C ALA A 50 -2.94 -9.72 13.34
N GLU A 51 -2.20 -10.72 13.83
CA GLU A 51 -0.99 -10.55 14.64
C GLU A 51 0.13 -9.80 13.91
N MET A 52 0.30 -10.07 12.61
CA MET A 52 1.25 -9.38 11.73
C MET A 52 1.15 -7.84 11.84
N PHE A 53 -0.07 -7.31 11.87
CA PHE A 53 -0.30 -5.87 11.93
C PHE A 53 0.17 -5.27 13.25
N SER A 54 -0.05 -5.97 14.36
CA SER A 54 0.43 -5.53 15.68
C SER A 54 1.93 -5.67 15.83
N THR A 55 2.51 -6.78 15.35
CA THR A 55 3.96 -7.06 15.41
C THR A 55 4.74 -5.97 14.67
N LEU A 56 4.49 -5.78 13.37
CA LEU A 56 5.17 -4.73 12.58
C LEU A 56 5.02 -3.33 13.17
N SER A 57 3.84 -3.02 13.72
CA SER A 57 3.60 -1.72 14.36
C SER A 57 4.39 -1.55 15.66
N TYR A 58 4.47 -2.60 16.48
CA TYR A 58 5.24 -2.62 17.72
C TYR A 58 6.75 -2.52 17.43
N ASP A 59 7.27 -3.34 16.52
CA ASP A 59 8.71 -3.36 16.21
C ASP A 59 9.18 -2.06 15.56
N THR A 60 8.34 -1.44 14.74
CA THR A 60 8.61 -0.08 14.22
C THR A 60 8.60 1.00 15.31
N GLY A 61 7.84 0.77 16.38
CA GLY A 61 7.88 1.58 17.61
C GLY A 61 9.24 1.45 18.30
N THR A 62 9.71 0.21 18.50
CA THR A 62 11.04 -0.07 19.07
C THR A 62 12.16 0.59 18.25
N VAL A 63 12.10 0.51 16.92
CA VAL A 63 13.04 1.24 16.04
C VAL A 63 12.98 2.76 16.26
N ALA A 64 11.79 3.33 16.50
CA ALA A 64 11.64 4.75 16.81
C ALA A 64 12.40 5.13 18.08
N ASP A 65 12.20 4.34 19.13
CA ASP A 65 12.71 4.59 20.46
C ASP A 65 14.24 4.49 20.46
N ASP A 66 14.80 3.45 19.84
CA ASP A 66 16.25 3.25 19.71
C ASP A 66 16.91 4.33 18.82
N ALA A 67 16.23 4.76 17.75
CA ALA A 67 16.72 5.85 16.91
C ALA A 67 16.71 7.19 17.65
N SER A 68 15.77 7.40 18.58
CA SER A 68 15.65 8.66 19.34
C SER A 68 16.77 8.85 20.37
N THR A 69 17.28 7.74 20.92
CA THR A 69 18.41 7.72 21.85
C THR A 69 19.75 7.58 21.14
N TYR A 70 19.73 7.34 19.82
CA TYR A 70 20.90 7.08 18.99
C TYR A 70 21.74 5.88 19.49
N ASP A 71 21.07 4.88 20.08
CA ASP A 71 21.69 3.60 20.43
C ASP A 71 21.83 2.76 19.15
N THR A 72 22.93 2.96 18.43
CA THR A 72 23.15 2.26 17.16
C THR A 72 23.28 0.74 17.33
N GLY A 73 23.62 0.25 18.53
CA GLY A 73 23.67 -1.18 18.81
C GLY A 73 22.27 -1.79 18.89
N ALA A 74 21.40 -1.18 19.70
CA ALA A 74 19.99 -1.58 19.81
C ALA A 74 19.25 -1.40 18.49
N LEU A 75 19.50 -0.28 17.80
CA LEU A 75 18.85 0.08 16.54
C LEU A 75 19.07 -0.95 15.43
N VAL A 76 20.28 -1.51 15.30
CA VAL A 76 20.54 -2.60 14.33
C VAL A 76 19.66 -3.81 14.63
N GLY A 77 19.56 -4.20 15.91
CA GLY A 77 18.73 -5.31 16.34
C GLY A 77 17.25 -5.09 16.03
N ALA A 78 16.71 -3.93 16.40
CA ALA A 78 15.32 -3.58 16.14
C ALA A 78 15.00 -3.55 14.63
N CYS A 79 15.88 -2.99 13.80
CA CYS A 79 15.69 -2.97 12.36
C CYS A 79 15.85 -4.36 11.71
N GLN A 80 16.66 -5.24 12.30
CA GLN A 80 16.75 -6.63 11.86
C GLN A 80 15.45 -7.39 12.17
N THR A 81 14.87 -7.23 13.36
CA THR A 81 13.57 -7.84 13.71
C THR A 81 12.49 -7.47 12.70
N VAL A 82 12.30 -6.18 12.42
CA VAL A 82 11.34 -5.73 11.40
C VAL A 82 11.64 -6.34 10.02
N SER A 83 12.93 -6.46 9.65
CA SER A 83 13.33 -7.06 8.38
C SER A 83 12.96 -8.55 8.30
N ASP A 84 13.20 -9.31 9.37
CA ASP A 84 12.92 -10.74 9.42
C ASP A 84 11.41 -11.00 9.34
N ASP A 85 10.61 -10.22 10.09
CA ASP A 85 9.16 -10.26 10.04
C ASP A 85 8.64 -9.95 8.63
N VAL A 86 9.19 -8.94 7.95
CA VAL A 86 8.82 -8.62 6.56
C VAL A 86 9.08 -9.80 5.62
N GLN A 87 10.20 -10.51 5.79
CA GLN A 87 10.49 -11.69 4.96
C GLN A 87 9.50 -12.82 5.22
N GLU A 88 9.13 -13.06 6.47
CA GLU A 88 8.07 -14.01 6.82
C GLU A 88 6.74 -13.61 6.17
N TYR A 89 6.37 -12.34 6.25
CA TYR A 89 5.07 -11.86 5.77
C TYR A 89 4.95 -11.77 4.25
N LEU A 90 6.07 -11.64 3.54
CA LEU A 90 6.11 -11.77 2.08
C LEU A 90 5.76 -13.18 1.59
N ALA A 91 5.86 -14.20 2.44
CA ALA A 91 5.51 -15.58 2.10
C ALA A 91 4.03 -15.92 2.36
N LEU A 92 3.25 -14.99 2.93
CA LEU A 92 1.84 -15.23 3.23
C LEU A 92 1.00 -15.39 1.96
N PRO A 93 -0.14 -16.12 2.04
CA PRO A 93 -1.12 -16.16 0.96
C PRO A 93 -1.59 -14.74 0.59
N PRO A 94 -1.90 -14.49 -0.70
CA PRO A 94 -2.33 -13.17 -1.14
C PRO A 94 -3.64 -12.76 -0.45
N VAL A 95 -3.76 -11.48 -0.11
CA VAL A 95 -4.99 -10.91 0.44
C VAL A 95 -6.11 -11.02 -0.60
N PRO A 96 -7.29 -11.59 -0.27
CA PRO A 96 -8.41 -11.74 -1.20
C PRO A 96 -9.20 -10.43 -1.41
N ASP A 97 -8.49 -9.29 -1.41
CA ASP A 97 -8.99 -7.97 -1.78
C ASP A 97 -7.85 -7.17 -2.42
N VAL A 98 -8.08 -6.65 -3.62
CA VAL A 98 -7.03 -5.99 -4.42
C VAL A 98 -6.55 -4.67 -3.82
N VAL A 99 -7.38 -3.98 -3.05
CA VAL A 99 -7.04 -2.70 -2.43
C VAL A 99 -6.17 -2.95 -1.20
N ALA A 100 -6.60 -3.84 -0.32
CA ALA A 100 -5.83 -4.28 0.85
C ALA A 100 -4.51 -4.93 0.43
N ALA A 101 -4.50 -5.80 -0.59
CA ALA A 101 -3.28 -6.41 -1.12
C ALA A 101 -2.26 -5.37 -1.57
N ARG A 102 -2.71 -4.33 -2.30
CA ARG A 102 -1.84 -3.25 -2.78
C ARG A 102 -1.24 -2.46 -1.62
N HIS A 103 -2.04 -2.09 -0.63
CA HIS A 103 -1.56 -1.34 0.53
C HIS A 103 -0.61 -2.18 1.39
N LEU A 104 -0.93 -3.45 1.64
CA LEU A 104 -0.04 -4.35 2.38
C LEU A 104 1.29 -4.53 1.66
N ARG A 105 1.29 -4.76 0.34
CA ARG A 105 2.52 -4.89 -0.43
C ARG A 105 3.36 -3.61 -0.39
N ALA A 106 2.73 -2.45 -0.55
CA ALA A 106 3.42 -1.16 -0.45
C ALA A 106 4.03 -0.96 0.95
N ALA A 107 3.35 -1.40 2.01
CA ALA A 107 3.89 -1.39 3.37
C ALA A 107 5.14 -2.26 3.49
N LEU A 108 5.08 -3.53 3.07
CA LEU A 108 6.20 -4.47 3.15
C LEU A 108 7.42 -4.00 2.33
N GLU A 109 7.20 -3.43 1.14
CA GLU A 109 8.28 -2.84 0.34
C GLU A 109 8.92 -1.61 1.00
N LEU A 110 8.13 -0.77 1.67
CA LEU A 110 8.63 0.38 2.43
C LEU A 110 9.36 -0.06 3.70
N PHE A 111 8.88 -1.09 4.39
CA PHE A 111 9.58 -1.67 5.53
C PHE A 111 10.95 -2.21 5.10
N GLY A 112 11.00 -3.00 4.02
CA GLY A 112 12.27 -3.57 3.54
C GLY A 112 13.32 -2.52 3.15
N ARG A 113 12.91 -1.41 2.52
CA ARG A 113 13.84 -0.28 2.26
C ARG A 113 14.25 0.43 3.55
N GLY A 114 13.27 0.72 4.41
CA GLY A 114 13.51 1.45 5.65
C GLY A 114 14.42 0.69 6.61
N THR A 115 14.27 -0.62 6.75
CA THR A 115 15.15 -1.44 7.59
C THR A 115 16.55 -1.56 7.00
N GLY A 116 16.67 -1.67 5.67
CA GLY A 116 17.97 -1.64 4.98
C GLY A 116 18.74 -0.34 5.21
N ASP A 117 18.08 0.80 5.02
CA ASP A 117 18.66 2.12 5.29
C ASP A 117 18.96 2.31 6.79
N CYS A 118 18.11 1.77 7.68
CA CYS A 118 18.32 1.83 9.11
C CYS A 118 19.59 1.08 9.54
N ILE A 119 19.74 -0.17 9.10
CA ILE A 119 20.89 -1.02 9.43
C ILE A 119 22.16 -0.37 8.86
N SER A 120 22.15 0.04 7.59
CA SER A 120 23.26 0.72 6.94
C SER A 120 23.64 2.01 7.68
N GLY A 121 22.65 2.84 8.00
CA GLY A 121 22.84 4.08 8.73
C GLY A 121 23.37 3.87 10.15
N ALA A 122 22.92 2.85 10.86
CA ALA A 122 23.40 2.52 12.19
C ALA A 122 24.84 1.99 12.16
N VAL A 123 25.17 1.07 11.25
CA VAL A 123 26.52 0.50 11.07
C VAL A 123 27.55 1.54 10.66
N HIS A 124 27.16 2.49 9.81
CA HIS A 124 28.06 3.54 9.31
C HIS A 124 27.94 4.88 10.06
N HIS A 125 27.14 4.94 11.12
CA HIS A 125 26.82 6.17 11.86
C HIS A 125 26.29 7.31 10.95
N ASP A 126 25.61 6.97 9.86
CA ASP A 126 25.01 7.92 8.94
C ASP A 126 23.61 8.33 9.44
N ARG A 127 23.55 9.51 10.07
CA ARG A 127 22.30 10.11 10.55
C ARG A 127 21.31 10.40 9.41
N GLY A 128 21.80 10.70 8.22
CA GLY A 128 20.95 10.95 7.06
C GLY A 128 20.15 9.71 6.68
N LEU A 129 20.83 8.55 6.64
CA LEU A 129 20.19 7.26 6.40
C LEU A 129 19.21 6.86 7.52
N ILE A 130 19.56 7.07 8.79
CA ILE A 130 18.64 6.77 9.92
C ILE A 130 17.37 7.62 9.82
N VAL A 131 17.48 8.91 9.48
CA VAL A 131 16.32 9.79 9.31
C VAL A 131 15.51 9.41 8.05
N GLN A 132 16.18 8.98 6.97
CA GLN A 132 15.51 8.45 5.78
C GLN A 132 14.72 7.18 6.10
N ALA A 133 15.37 6.20 6.73
CA ALA A 133 14.76 4.97 7.22
C ALA A 133 13.51 5.26 8.04
N ARG A 134 13.59 6.19 9.01
CA ARG A 134 12.44 6.56 9.82
C ARG A 134 11.25 7.04 8.99
N ARG A 135 11.50 7.88 7.99
CA ARG A 135 10.44 8.38 7.09
C ARG A 135 9.82 7.26 6.25
N GLU A 136 10.60 6.26 5.84
CA GLU A 136 10.10 5.11 5.10
C GLU A 136 9.28 4.19 5.99
N LEU A 137 9.74 3.90 7.21
CA LEU A 137 9.01 3.12 8.21
C LEU A 137 7.69 3.80 8.60
N ASP A 138 7.67 5.11 8.83
CA ASP A 138 6.43 5.84 9.10
C ASP A 138 5.45 5.76 7.90
N ARG A 139 5.95 5.77 6.67
CA ARG A 139 5.12 5.57 5.47
C ARG A 139 4.60 4.14 5.40
N ALA A 140 5.43 3.15 5.74
CA ALA A 140 5.07 1.74 5.78
C ALA A 140 3.92 1.51 6.77
N THR A 141 4.02 2.02 8.00
CA THR A 141 2.96 1.93 9.01
C THR A 141 1.64 2.52 8.52
N ARG A 142 1.66 3.67 7.81
CA ARG A 142 0.42 4.24 7.23
C ARG A 142 -0.21 3.34 6.16
N GLN A 143 0.60 2.69 5.33
CA GLN A 143 0.11 1.73 4.34
C GLN A 143 -0.45 0.47 5.03
N LEU A 144 0.22 -0.01 6.06
CA LEU A 144 -0.19 -1.14 6.87
C LEU A 144 -1.56 -0.89 7.55
N GLU A 145 -1.73 0.27 8.19
CA GLU A 145 -2.99 0.68 8.79
C GLU A 145 -4.11 0.88 7.76
N THR A 146 -3.79 1.37 6.56
CA THR A 146 -4.77 1.45 5.47
C THR A 146 -5.24 0.06 5.04
N ALA A 147 -4.32 -0.89 4.87
CA ALA A 147 -4.66 -2.28 4.55
C ALA A 147 -5.53 -2.91 5.65
N ARG A 148 -5.16 -2.71 6.92
CA ARG A 148 -5.92 -3.16 8.08
C ARG A 148 -7.34 -2.58 8.10
N GLY A 149 -7.49 -1.29 7.81
CA GLY A 149 -8.78 -0.62 7.76
C GLY A 149 -9.72 -1.22 6.72
N VAL A 150 -9.20 -1.58 5.54
CA VAL A 150 -9.98 -2.26 4.49
C VAL A 150 -10.44 -3.65 4.96
N LEU A 151 -9.54 -4.43 5.59
CA LEU A 151 -9.87 -5.76 6.12
C LEU A 151 -10.94 -5.71 7.21
N VAL A 152 -10.83 -4.77 8.15
CA VAL A 152 -11.81 -4.60 9.23
C VAL A 152 -13.16 -4.12 8.69
N ALA A 153 -13.17 -3.24 7.67
CA ALA A 153 -14.40 -2.77 7.07
C ALA A 153 -15.19 -3.90 6.38
N ALA A 154 -14.49 -4.88 5.80
CA ALA A 154 -15.13 -6.02 5.15
C ALA A 154 -15.66 -7.09 6.12
N ALA A 155 -15.22 -7.07 7.38
CA ALA A 155 -15.67 -7.97 8.42
C ALA A 155 -16.96 -7.51 9.13
N ARG A 156 -17.47 -6.32 8.79
CA ARG A 156 -18.73 -5.75 9.31
C ARG A 156 -19.88 -6.02 8.36
#